data_AF-A0A2I0PFD6-F1
#
_entry.id   AF-A0A2I0PFD6-F1
#
_cell.length_a   1.000
_cell.length_b   1.000
_cell.length_c   1.000
_cell.angle_alpha   90.00
_cell.angle_beta   90.00
_cell.angle_gamma   90.00
#
_symmetry.space_group_name_H-M   'P 1'
#
loop_
_entity.id
_entity.type
_entity.pdbx_description
1 polymer ?
#
loop_
_entity_poly.entity_id
_entity_poly.type
_entity_poly.pdbx_seq_one_letter_code
_entity_poly.pdbx_strand_id
1 'polypeptide(L)'
;MPEPGSTQDPESICSPHAAAFHIPIPIDTSIPVQDPMPGVRYSIYENESGRTIVLEKGEIVEINLRWAPGVAWTWDVPVSGCSLELVNDGYYDTGTDFWNQSGHYRARYRSIRSGTSFIDGIFGVSPHGTAHSWNPRFNLIVIVK
;
A
#
# COMPACT_ATOMS: atom_id res chain seq x y z
N MET A 1 -12.93 -48.02 -19.15
CA MET A 1 -13.01 -46.70 -19.80
C MET A 1 -13.18 -45.66 -18.71
N PRO A 2 -12.16 -44.87 -18.36
CA PRO A 2 -12.30 -43.75 -17.41
C PRO A 2 -12.56 -42.43 -18.14
N GLU A 3 -13.47 -41.62 -17.59
CA GLU A 3 -13.86 -40.28 -18.04
C GLU A 3 -12.75 -39.22 -17.89
N PRO A 4 -12.79 -38.14 -18.68
CA PRO A 4 -11.68 -37.22 -18.87
C PRO A 4 -11.54 -36.19 -17.74
N GLY A 5 -10.30 -35.74 -17.57
CA GLY A 5 -9.80 -34.92 -16.48
C GLY A 5 -10.63 -33.67 -16.20
N SER A 6 -10.99 -33.53 -14.92
CA SER A 6 -11.23 -32.24 -14.30
C SER A 6 -9.91 -31.46 -14.38
N THR A 7 -9.81 -30.53 -15.34
CA THR A 7 -8.82 -29.46 -15.30
C THR A 7 -9.18 -28.61 -14.09
N GLN A 8 -8.65 -28.98 -12.94
CA GLN A 8 -8.49 -28.04 -11.84
C GLN A 8 -7.57 -26.96 -12.37
N ASP A 9 -8.13 -25.78 -12.64
CA ASP A 9 -7.35 -24.55 -12.64
C ASP A 9 -6.42 -24.63 -11.43
N PRO A 10 -5.11 -24.42 -11.58
CA PRO A 10 -4.25 -24.37 -10.42
C PRO A 10 -4.74 -23.19 -9.60
N GLU A 11 -5.45 -23.47 -8.51
CA GLU A 11 -5.62 -22.54 -7.41
C GLU A 11 -4.21 -22.05 -7.12
N SER A 12 -3.94 -20.81 -7.56
CA SER A 12 -2.65 -20.16 -7.35
C SER A 12 -2.49 -20.10 -5.85
N ILE A 13 -1.77 -21.10 -5.33
CA ILE A 13 -1.31 -21.20 -3.97
C ILE A 13 -0.65 -19.86 -3.72
N CYS A 14 -1.33 -19.00 -2.95
CA CYS A 14 -0.67 -17.89 -2.28
C CYS A 14 0.28 -18.54 -1.29
N SER A 15 1.42 -18.98 -1.81
CA SER A 15 2.55 -19.29 -0.98
C SER A 15 3.02 -17.91 -0.53
N PRO A 16 2.91 -17.57 0.77
CA PRO A 16 3.64 -16.45 1.29
C PRO A 16 5.09 -16.88 1.14
N HIS A 17 5.69 -16.62 -0.03
CA HIS A 17 7.12 -16.74 -0.15
C HIS A 17 7.66 -15.82 0.94
N ALA A 18 8.18 -16.50 1.95
CA ALA A 18 9.18 -16.11 2.91
C ALA A 18 9.58 -14.64 2.85
N ALA A 19 9.72 -14.03 4.02
CA ALA A 19 10.49 -12.82 4.27
C ALA A 19 11.88 -12.88 3.57
N ALA A 20 11.91 -12.59 2.27
CA ALA A 20 13.05 -12.77 1.40
C ALA A 20 13.01 -11.60 0.43
N PHE A 21 13.63 -10.52 0.92
CA PHE A 21 13.99 -9.32 0.19
C PHE A 21 12.79 -8.50 -0.31
N HIS A 22 12.75 -7.23 0.08
CA HIS A 22 12.07 -6.19 -0.68
C HIS A 22 12.65 -6.17 -2.10
N ILE A 23 12.17 -7.07 -2.98
CA ILE A 23 12.29 -6.86 -4.41
C ILE A 23 11.39 -5.65 -4.65
N PRO A 24 11.92 -4.48 -5.06
CA PRO A 24 11.07 -3.38 -5.42
C PRO A 24 10.14 -3.88 -6.53
N ILE A 25 8.85 -4.00 -6.21
CA ILE A 25 7.81 -4.27 -7.19
C ILE A 25 7.99 -3.19 -8.28
N PRO A 26 7.94 -3.52 -9.58
CA PRO A 26 8.08 -2.52 -10.62
C PRO A 26 7.05 -1.40 -10.42
N ILE A 27 7.51 -0.28 -9.88
CA ILE A 27 6.69 0.91 -9.66
C ILE A 27 6.44 1.52 -11.03
N ASP A 28 5.17 1.72 -11.37
CA ASP A 28 4.81 2.53 -12.53
C ASP A 28 5.14 3.99 -12.22
N THR A 29 6.27 4.45 -12.74
CA THR A 29 6.78 5.82 -12.58
C THR A 29 6.18 6.80 -13.58
N SER A 30 5.25 6.37 -14.45
CA SER A 30 4.65 7.24 -15.47
C SER A 30 3.77 8.34 -14.88
N ILE A 31 3.18 8.10 -13.71
CA ILE A 31 2.40 9.10 -12.96
C ILE A 31 3.16 9.43 -11.69
N PRO A 32 3.73 10.65 -11.57
CA PRO A 32 4.36 11.11 -10.33
C PRO A 32 3.45 10.92 -9.13
N VAL A 33 4.04 10.61 -7.97
CA VAL A 33 3.26 10.37 -6.74
C VAL A 33 2.39 11.57 -6.39
N GLN A 34 2.86 12.80 -6.62
CA GLN A 34 2.11 14.03 -6.35
C GLN A 34 0.89 14.22 -7.26
N ASP A 35 0.93 13.72 -8.50
CA ASP A 35 -0.09 13.96 -9.52
C ASP A 35 -1.30 13.04 -9.30
N PRO A 36 -2.53 13.49 -9.60
CA PRO A 36 -3.72 12.65 -9.45
C PRO A 36 -3.67 11.44 -10.39
N MET A 37 -3.96 10.25 -9.85
CA MET A 37 -4.06 9.02 -10.65
C MET A 37 -5.52 8.75 -11.02
N PRO A 38 -5.85 8.55 -12.31
CA PRO A 38 -7.18 8.16 -12.72
C PRO A 38 -7.49 6.74 -12.23
N GLY A 39 -8.77 6.47 -11.91
CA GLY A 39 -9.22 5.14 -11.48
C GLY A 39 -9.03 4.85 -9.98
N VAL A 40 -8.60 5.83 -9.18
CA VAL A 40 -8.64 5.74 -7.72
C VAL A 40 -10.09 5.68 -7.25
N ARG A 41 -10.44 4.59 -6.58
CA ARG A 41 -11.77 4.35 -6.00
C ARG A 41 -11.90 4.92 -4.59
N TYR A 42 -10.84 4.78 -3.80
CA TYR A 42 -10.76 5.33 -2.45
C TYR A 42 -9.43 6.06 -2.26
N SER A 43 -9.51 7.26 -1.68
CA SER A 43 -8.35 7.95 -1.10
C SER A 43 -8.53 7.94 0.40
N ILE A 44 -7.68 7.18 1.10
CA ILE A 44 -7.74 6.92 2.53
C ILE A 44 -6.69 7.76 3.25
N TYR A 45 -7.10 8.43 4.32
CA TYR A 45 -6.23 9.27 5.15
C TYR A 45 -6.00 8.65 6.53
N GLU A 46 -5.05 9.21 7.30
CA GLU A 46 -4.68 8.73 8.64
C GLU A 46 -5.86 8.57 9.60
N ASN A 47 -6.83 9.49 9.56
CA ASN A 47 -8.02 9.46 10.42
C ASN A 47 -9.00 8.32 10.08
N GLU A 48 -8.78 7.62 8.98
CA GLU A 48 -9.55 6.46 8.53
C GLU A 48 -8.81 5.14 8.80
N SER A 49 -7.72 5.17 9.56
CA SER A 49 -7.03 3.96 10.04
C SER A 49 -7.98 3.03 10.80
N GLY A 50 -7.85 1.73 10.56
CA GLY A 50 -8.72 0.66 11.08
C GLY A 50 -9.97 0.40 10.24
N ARG A 51 -10.14 1.12 9.13
CA ARG A 51 -11.26 0.89 8.21
C ARG A 51 -11.11 -0.41 7.43
N THR A 52 -12.25 -0.96 7.02
CA THR A 52 -12.34 -2.03 6.00
C THR A 52 -12.96 -1.46 4.73
N ILE A 53 -12.34 -1.72 3.59
CA ILE A 53 -12.86 -1.33 2.27
C ILE A 53 -13.03 -2.56 1.37
N VAL A 54 -13.87 -2.41 0.36
CA VAL A 54 -14.12 -3.43 -0.66
C VAL A 54 -13.76 -2.86 -2.03
N LEU A 55 -12.93 -3.57 -2.77
CA LEU A 55 -12.51 -3.26 -4.14
C LEU A 55 -12.97 -4.36 -5.11
N GLU A 56 -13.31 -3.96 -6.33
CA GLU A 56 -13.39 -4.86 -7.48
C GLU A 56 -12.01 -5.00 -8.12
N LYS A 57 -11.75 -6.07 -8.88
CA LYS A 57 -10.48 -6.27 -9.60
C LYS A 57 -10.18 -5.11 -10.55
N GLY A 58 -8.96 -4.57 -10.46
CA GLY A 58 -8.46 -3.44 -11.25
C GLY A 58 -8.67 -2.07 -10.60
N GLU A 59 -9.52 -1.96 -9.57
CA GLU A 59 -9.69 -0.73 -8.81
C GLU A 59 -8.43 -0.39 -7.99
N ILE A 60 -8.23 0.91 -7.76
CA ILE A 60 -7.07 1.42 -7.03
C ILE A 60 -7.51 2.03 -5.71
N VAL A 61 -6.78 1.72 -4.63
CA VAL A 61 -6.82 2.46 -3.37
C VAL A 61 -5.57 3.30 -3.24
N GLU A 62 -5.75 4.56 -2.88
CA GLU A 62 -4.69 5.50 -2.55
C GLU A 62 -4.69 5.71 -1.04
N ILE A 63 -3.51 5.66 -0.43
CA ILE A 63 -3.27 5.98 0.97
C ILE A 63 -2.48 7.28 1.00
N ASN A 64 -2.95 8.28 1.76
CA ASN A 64 -2.25 9.55 1.98
C ASN A 64 -2.01 9.75 3.47
N LEU A 65 -0.74 9.64 3.87
CA LEU A 65 -0.29 9.83 5.25
C LEU A 65 0.50 11.12 5.35
N ARG A 66 0.38 11.82 6.48
CA ARG A 66 1.13 13.07 6.68
C ARG A 66 2.58 12.72 6.96
N TRP A 67 3.45 13.61 6.51
CA TRP A 67 4.88 13.55 6.74
C TRP A 67 5.40 14.97 6.89
N ALA A 68 6.46 15.16 7.68
CA ALA A 68 7.12 16.44 7.81
C ALA A 68 8.41 16.41 6.96
N PRO A 69 8.54 17.24 5.93
CA PRO A 69 9.78 17.32 5.17
C PRO A 69 10.95 17.77 6.04
N GLY A 70 12.16 17.32 5.72
CA GLY A 70 13.37 17.67 6.48
C GLY A 70 13.61 16.88 7.77
N VAL A 71 12.77 15.89 8.11
CA VAL A 71 13.04 14.95 9.22
C VAL A 71 13.41 13.56 8.69
N ALA A 72 14.26 12.84 9.41
CA ALA A 72 14.73 11.50 9.04
C ALA A 72 13.68 10.38 9.23
N TRP A 73 12.42 10.75 9.48
CA TRP A 73 11.35 9.82 9.78
C TRP A 73 10.53 9.57 8.53
N THR A 74 10.23 8.31 8.30
CA THR A 74 9.60 7.79 7.09
C THR A 74 8.48 6.83 7.48
N TRP A 75 7.48 6.73 6.61
CA TRP A 75 6.52 5.65 6.64
C TRP A 75 7.14 4.38 6.06
N ASP A 76 6.99 3.28 6.80
CA ASP A 76 7.11 1.92 6.31
C ASP A 76 5.69 1.34 6.23
N VAL A 77 5.26 0.95 5.03
CA VAL A 77 3.87 0.55 4.75
C VAL A 77 3.84 -0.85 4.12
N PRO A 78 4.12 -1.90 4.92
CA PRO A 78 4.05 -3.27 4.46
C PRO A 78 2.60 -3.65 4.11
N VAL A 79 2.48 -4.50 3.10
CA VAL A 79 1.23 -5.15 2.72
C VAL A 79 1.36 -6.65 2.92
N SER A 80 0.37 -7.25 3.55
CA SER A 80 0.22 -8.70 3.64
C SER A 80 -0.96 -9.19 2.79
N GLY A 81 -0.86 -10.44 2.33
CA GLY A 81 -1.78 -11.03 1.35
C GLY A 81 -1.31 -10.85 -0.08
N CYS A 82 -2.09 -11.34 -1.05
CA CYS A 82 -1.74 -11.32 -2.48
C CYS A 82 -2.78 -10.61 -3.35
N SER A 83 -3.79 -9.94 -2.77
CA SER A 83 -4.88 -9.35 -3.56
C SER A 83 -4.53 -7.98 -4.13
N LEU A 84 -3.43 -7.37 -3.66
CA LEU A 84 -2.97 -6.05 -4.03
C LEU A 84 -1.56 -6.08 -4.64
N GLU A 85 -1.34 -5.15 -5.56
CA GLU A 85 -0.04 -4.82 -6.15
C GLU A 85 0.27 -3.35 -5.90
N LEU A 86 1.49 -3.03 -5.45
CA LEU A 86 1.94 -1.65 -5.34
C LEU A 86 2.14 -1.07 -6.74
N VAL A 87 1.37 -0.02 -7.06
CA VAL A 87 1.51 0.71 -8.33
C VAL A 87 2.62 1.73 -8.20
N ASN A 88 2.54 2.59 -7.19
CA ASN A 88 3.60 3.53 -6.84
C ASN A 88 3.48 4.01 -5.40
N ASP A 89 4.61 4.48 -4.86
CA ASP A 89 4.65 5.21 -3.61
C ASP A 89 5.74 6.27 -3.61
N GLY A 90 5.66 7.18 -2.65
CA GLY A 90 6.67 8.22 -2.47
C GLY A 90 6.21 9.37 -1.59
N TYR A 91 7.17 10.25 -1.36
CA TYR A 91 6.98 11.47 -0.58
C TYR A 91 6.83 12.66 -1.53
N TYR A 92 5.93 13.56 -1.19
CA TYR A 92 5.79 14.84 -1.89
C TYR A 92 5.45 15.97 -0.92
N ASP A 93 5.93 17.16 -1.25
CA ASP A 93 5.72 18.36 -0.46
C ASP A 93 4.53 19.14 -1.03
N THR A 94 3.69 19.66 -0.15
CA THR A 94 2.54 20.51 -0.53
C THR A 94 2.71 21.97 -0.08
N GLY A 95 3.78 22.27 0.66
CA GLY A 95 4.13 23.62 1.10
C GLY A 95 5.27 24.23 0.28
N THR A 96 5.17 25.51 -0.05
CA THR A 96 6.22 26.26 -0.76
C THR A 96 7.24 26.91 0.18
N ASP A 97 6.92 27.02 1.47
CA ASP A 97 7.66 27.83 2.44
C ASP A 97 8.20 26.95 3.57
N PHE A 98 9.45 27.20 3.97
CA PHE A 98 10.17 26.46 5.03
C PHE A 98 9.38 26.33 6.36
N TRP A 99 8.51 27.30 6.66
CA TRP A 99 7.70 27.34 7.88
C TRP A 99 6.35 26.61 7.77
N ASN A 100 5.91 26.22 6.57
CA ASN A 100 4.63 25.57 6.30
C ASN A 100 4.80 24.28 5.49
N GLN A 101 5.85 23.52 5.80
CA GLN A 101 6.12 22.25 5.14
C GLN A 101 5.13 21.18 5.63
N SER A 102 4.02 21.03 4.90
CA SER A 102 3.18 19.84 4.95
C SER A 102 3.63 18.89 3.85
N GLY A 103 4.22 17.76 4.25
CA GLY A 103 4.57 16.68 3.35
C GLY A 103 3.53 15.56 3.45
N HIS A 104 3.52 14.72 2.43
CA HIS A 104 2.70 13.54 2.41
C HIS A 104 3.51 12.36 1.90
N TYR A 105 3.36 11.23 2.58
CA TYR A 105 3.61 9.93 1.98
C TYR A 105 2.34 9.48 1.27
N ARG A 106 2.45 9.08 0.01
CA ARG A 106 1.34 8.49 -0.72
C ARG A 106 1.76 7.16 -1.31
N ALA A 107 0.90 6.17 -1.15
CA ALA A 107 1.05 4.84 -1.73
C ALA A 107 -0.25 4.47 -2.46
N ARG A 108 -0.12 3.84 -3.62
CA ARG A 108 -1.25 3.43 -4.46
C ARG A 108 -1.17 1.95 -4.73
N TYR A 109 -2.24 1.24 -4.43
CA TYR A 109 -2.34 -0.19 -4.61
C TYR A 109 -3.47 -0.54 -5.56
N ARG A 110 -3.20 -1.40 -6.54
CA ARG A 110 -4.20 -1.92 -7.47
C ARG A 110 -4.64 -3.30 -7.01
N SER A 111 -5.94 -3.56 -7.06
CA SER A 111 -6.48 -4.90 -6.85
C SER A 111 -6.21 -5.79 -8.07
N ILE A 112 -5.53 -6.91 -7.86
CA ILE A 112 -5.09 -7.81 -8.94
C ILE A 112 -5.80 -9.17 -8.92
N ARG A 113 -6.28 -9.61 -7.76
CA ARG A 113 -7.02 -10.86 -7.57
C ARG A 113 -7.91 -10.80 -6.34
N SER A 114 -8.98 -11.58 -6.32
CA SER A 114 -9.88 -11.71 -5.18
C SER A 114 -9.13 -12.22 -3.94
N GLY A 115 -9.51 -11.72 -2.77
CA GLY A 115 -8.89 -12.06 -1.48
C GLY A 115 -8.78 -10.87 -0.53
N THR A 116 -8.33 -11.14 0.68
CA THR A 116 -8.14 -10.11 1.71
C THR A 116 -6.67 -9.77 1.84
N SER A 117 -6.37 -8.48 1.86
CA SER A 117 -5.04 -7.93 2.15
C SER A 117 -5.12 -6.95 3.32
N PHE A 118 -4.02 -6.84 4.06
CA PHE A 118 -3.86 -5.91 5.17
C PHE A 118 -2.71 -4.98 4.88
N ILE A 119 -2.90 -3.68 5.13
CA ILE A 119 -1.88 -2.65 4.98
C ILE A 119 -1.62 -2.09 6.37
N ASP A 120 -0.40 -2.29 6.89
CA ASP A 120 -0.05 -2.02 8.29
C ASP A 120 1.15 -1.07 8.37
N GLY A 121 0.88 0.22 8.20
CA GLY A 121 1.90 1.26 8.19
C GLY A 121 2.38 1.69 9.58
N ILE A 122 3.68 2.00 9.68
CA ILE A 122 4.30 2.62 10.85
C ILE A 122 5.20 3.79 10.44
N PHE A 123 5.09 4.90 11.18
CA PHE A 123 5.96 6.06 10.99
C PHE A 123 7.15 6.00 11.94
N GLY A 124 8.38 5.97 11.44
CA GLY A 124 9.57 5.84 12.27
C GLY A 124 10.88 6.15 11.53
N VAL A 125 12.01 5.96 12.20
CA VAL A 125 13.33 6.14 11.57
C VAL A 125 13.69 4.87 10.79
N SER A 126 13.70 4.93 9.46
CA SER A 126 14.15 3.80 8.63
C SER A 126 15.70 3.70 8.59
N PRO A 127 16.32 2.50 8.47
CA PRO A 127 15.71 1.17 8.41
C PRO A 127 15.80 0.40 9.74
N HIS A 128 16.23 1.03 10.83
CA HIS A 128 16.55 0.36 12.11
C HIS A 128 15.98 1.06 13.34
N GLY A 129 15.04 1.97 13.17
CA GLY A 129 14.35 2.61 14.28
C GLY A 129 13.45 1.61 15.00
N THR A 130 13.62 1.49 16.31
CA THR A 130 12.64 0.84 17.16
C THR A 130 11.29 1.52 17.00
N ALA A 131 10.29 0.75 16.59
CA ALA A 131 8.89 1.13 16.72
C ALA A 131 8.59 1.41 18.20
N HIS A 132 8.44 2.67 18.59
CA HIS A 132 7.95 3.00 19.92
C HIS A 132 6.41 3.03 19.91
N SER A 133 5.80 2.87 21.08
CA SER A 133 4.35 2.87 21.23
C SER A 133 3.69 4.20 20.85
N TRP A 134 4.47 5.29 20.83
CA TRP A 134 4.01 6.63 20.44
C TRP A 134 4.14 6.90 18.94
N ASN A 135 4.75 6.01 18.16
CA ASN A 135 4.88 6.19 16.72
C ASN A 135 3.49 6.15 16.06
N PRO A 136 3.17 7.09 15.15
CA PRO A 136 1.98 7.02 14.33
C PRO A 136 1.88 5.69 13.60
N ARG A 137 0.66 5.13 13.55
CA ARG A 137 0.35 3.87 12.88
C ARG A 137 -0.86 4.04 11.97
N PHE A 138 -0.87 3.29 10.89
CA PHE A 138 -1.96 3.24 9.94
C PHE A 138 -2.30 1.78 9.66
N ASN A 139 -3.58 1.42 9.71
CA ASN A 139 -4.01 0.06 9.35
C ASN A 139 -5.20 0.14 8.39
N LEU A 140 -5.25 -0.72 7.38
CA LEU A 140 -6.38 -0.81 6.45
C LEU A 140 -6.61 -2.26 6.05
N ILE A 141 -7.86 -2.70 6.11
CA ILE A 141 -8.27 -4.02 5.60
C ILE A 141 -8.90 -3.83 4.22
N VAL A 142 -8.39 -4.54 3.23
CA VAL A 142 -8.87 -4.47 1.84
C VAL A 142 -9.39 -5.82 1.41
N ILE A 143 -10.67 -5.89 1.07
CA ILE A 143 -11.32 -7.08 0.53
C ILE A 143 -11.50 -6.89 -0.97
N VAL A 144 -10.85 -7.71 -1.78
CA VAL A 144 -11.03 -7.73 -3.23
C VAL A 144 -12.04 -8.83 -3.58
N LYS A 145 -13.08 -8.46 -4.31
CA LYS A 145 -14.07 -9.39 -4.87
C LYS A 145 -13.63 -9.94 -6.22
#